data_AF-A0A8J5TX83-F1
#
_entry.id   AF-A0A8J5TX83-F1
#
_cell.length_a   1.000
_cell.length_b   1.000
_cell.length_c   1.000
_cell.angle_alpha   90.00
_cell.angle_beta   90.00
_cell.angle_gamma   90.00
#
_symmetry.space_group_name_H-M   'P 1'
#
loop_
_entity.id
_entity.type
_entity.pdbx_description
1 polymer ?
#
loop_
_entity_poly.entity_id
_entity_poly.type
_entity_poly.pdbx_seq_one_letter_code
_entity_poly.pdbx_strand_id
1 'polypeptide(L)'
;MSGKPDEFGTSVILLTSGGQVFKDASDKTSGLHPAWRKSHYVLISGTGISRTGNTTERKAANDDVTFVKGAAAKKLAPNTGGYMNEGDRNDPDWKKSFYGSLYSEHLKTKRKYDPSHVFYCPTCVGSEDWVEKPDGPLCRVA
;
A
#
# COMPACT_ATOMS: atom_id res chain seq x y z
N MET A 1 -9.76 4.66 -15.41
CA MET A 1 -8.93 3.44 -15.48
C MET A 1 -7.81 3.74 -16.45
N SER A 2 -6.55 3.62 -16.02
CA SER A 2 -5.37 3.92 -16.85
C SER A 2 -4.78 2.62 -17.38
N GLY A 3 -4.63 2.52 -18.69
CA GLY A 3 -4.05 1.35 -19.36
C GLY A 3 -4.11 1.54 -20.87
N LYS A 4 -3.37 0.71 -21.58
CA LYS A 4 -3.41 0.70 -23.05
C LYS A 4 -4.66 -0.06 -23.55
N PRO A 5 -5.19 0.25 -24.74
CA PRO A 5 -6.39 -0.41 -25.27
C PRO A 5 -6.29 -1.94 -25.38
N ASP A 6 -5.08 -2.47 -25.53
CA ASP A 6 -4.73 -3.89 -25.68
C ASP A 6 -4.25 -4.56 -24.38
N GLU A 7 -4.24 -3.83 -23.27
CA GLU A 7 -3.74 -4.32 -21.99
C GLU A 7 -4.79 -5.18 -21.25
N PHE A 8 -4.38 -6.36 -20.77
CA PHE A 8 -5.18 -7.13 -19.83
C PHE A 8 -5.06 -6.56 -18.41
N GLY A 9 -5.86 -5.51 -18.15
CA GLY A 9 -5.98 -4.88 -16.84
C GLY A 9 -7.21 -5.35 -16.06
N THR A 10 -7.08 -5.44 -14.74
CA THR A 10 -8.21 -5.67 -13.82
C THR A 10 -8.52 -4.38 -13.08
N SER A 11 -9.80 -4.08 -12.88
CA SER A 11 -10.26 -3.01 -11.98
C SER A 11 -11.38 -3.52 -11.10
N VAL A 12 -11.28 -3.25 -9.80
CA VAL A 12 -12.25 -3.68 -8.78
C VAL A 12 -12.67 -2.48 -7.95
N ILE A 13 -13.97 -2.37 -7.69
CA ILE A 13 -14.53 -1.38 -6.76
C ILE A 13 -14.94 -2.11 -5.49
N LEU A 14 -14.31 -1.75 -4.38
CA LEU A 14 -14.71 -2.22 -3.05
C LEU A 14 -15.59 -1.17 -2.40
N LEU A 15 -16.91 -1.28 -2.57
CA LEU A 15 -17.88 -0.41 -1.91
C LEU A 15 -18.14 -0.90 -0.47
N THR A 16 -17.13 -0.74 0.37
CA THR A 16 -17.05 -1.37 1.71
C THR A 16 -16.96 -0.38 2.86
N SER A 17 -16.99 0.92 2.59
CA SER A 17 -16.92 1.98 3.60
C SER A 17 -18.21 2.80 3.64
N GLY A 18 -18.18 4.03 4.15
CA GLY A 18 -19.38 4.82 4.45
C GLY A 18 -20.09 4.30 5.70
N GLY A 19 -21.34 4.72 5.91
CA GLY A 19 -22.21 4.18 6.96
C GLY A 19 -21.54 4.12 8.35
N GLN A 20 -21.41 2.91 8.90
CA GLN A 20 -20.80 2.70 10.21
C GLN A 20 -19.30 3.03 10.24
N VAL A 21 -18.57 2.77 9.15
CA VAL A 21 -17.13 3.09 9.06
C VAL A 21 -16.89 4.59 9.23
N PHE A 22 -17.80 5.45 8.79
CA PHE A 22 -17.70 6.89 9.01
C PHE A 22 -18.06 7.28 10.45
N LYS A 23 -19.12 6.66 11.02
CA LYS A 23 -19.54 6.89 12.42
C LYS A 23 -18.44 6.51 13.43
N ASP A 24 -17.69 5.46 13.13
CA ASP A 24 -16.56 4.99 13.94
C ASP A 24 -15.37 5.95 13.94
N ALA A 25 -15.42 7.10 13.23
CA ALA A 25 -14.49 8.21 13.44
C ALA A 25 -14.53 8.78 14.87
N SER A 26 -15.62 8.51 15.61
CA SER A 26 -15.77 8.83 17.02
C SER A 26 -14.88 7.96 17.93
N ASP A 27 -14.55 6.73 17.53
CA ASP A 27 -13.65 5.85 18.27
C ASP A 27 -12.18 6.30 18.09
N LYS A 28 -11.61 6.85 19.17
CA LYS A 28 -10.24 7.35 19.21
C LYS A 28 -9.19 6.26 19.48
N THR A 29 -9.62 5.03 19.74
CA THR A 29 -8.71 3.89 19.97
C THR A 29 -8.29 3.21 18.67
N SER A 30 -9.00 3.48 17.57
CA SER A 30 -8.74 2.89 16.26
C SER A 30 -7.43 3.38 15.63
N GLY A 31 -6.65 2.44 15.11
CA GLY A 31 -5.44 2.71 14.31
C GLY A 31 -5.69 2.81 12.80
N LEU A 32 -6.93 2.94 12.34
CA LEU A 32 -7.25 2.96 10.91
C LEU A 32 -6.78 4.23 10.22
N HIS A 33 -6.28 4.10 8.98
CA HIS A 33 -5.94 5.24 8.14
C HIS A 33 -7.12 6.22 8.04
N PRO A 34 -6.94 7.53 8.33
CA PRO A 34 -8.05 8.50 8.41
C PRO A 34 -8.93 8.60 7.16
N ALA A 35 -8.38 8.35 5.97
CA ALA A 35 -9.12 8.30 4.70
C ALA A 35 -10.31 7.33 4.73
N TRP A 36 -10.26 6.21 5.47
CA TRP A 36 -11.41 5.30 5.62
C TRP A 36 -12.67 6.01 6.12
N ARG A 37 -12.52 7.09 6.91
CA ARG A 37 -13.64 7.85 7.48
C ARG A 37 -14.29 8.82 6.50
N LYS A 38 -13.76 8.95 5.27
CA LYS A 38 -14.22 9.91 4.25
C LYS A 38 -14.32 9.32 2.83
N SER A 39 -13.75 8.14 2.61
CA SER A 39 -13.79 7.43 1.32
C SER A 39 -14.85 6.34 1.36
N HIS A 40 -15.83 6.36 0.45
CA HIS A 40 -16.92 5.38 0.41
C HIS A 40 -16.49 4.02 -0.17
N TYR A 41 -15.49 4.03 -1.05
CA TYR A 41 -15.00 2.84 -1.71
C TYR A 41 -13.48 2.90 -1.91
N VAL A 42 -12.89 1.74 -2.17
CA VAL A 42 -11.51 1.59 -2.67
C VAL A 42 -11.57 1.21 -4.13
N LEU A 43 -10.72 1.82 -4.95
CA LEU A 43 -10.49 1.42 -6.34
C LEU A 43 -9.18 0.64 -6.39
N ILE A 44 -9.24 -0.62 -6.82
CA ILE A 44 -8.07 -1.44 -7.09
C ILE A 44 -7.90 -1.51 -8.60
N SER A 45 -6.68 -1.27 -9.08
CA SER A 45 -6.31 -1.47 -10.47
C SER A 45 -5.01 -2.27 -10.51
N GLY A 46 -4.96 -3.27 -11.38
CA GLY A 46 -3.81 -4.17 -11.49
C GLY A 46 -3.68 -4.71 -12.91
N THR A 47 -2.56 -5.37 -13.16
CA THR A 47 -2.23 -5.97 -14.45
C THR A 47 -1.80 -7.42 -14.22
N GLY A 48 -2.35 -8.33 -15.03
CA GLY A 48 -1.96 -9.73 -14.98
C GLY A 48 -0.56 -9.94 -15.57
N ILE A 49 0.18 -10.92 -15.04
CA ILE A 49 1.43 -11.37 -15.62
C ILE A 49 1.31 -12.81 -16.14
N SER A 50 2.08 -13.13 -17.17
CA SER A 50 2.21 -14.52 -17.63
C SER A 50 2.72 -15.42 -16.49
N ARG A 51 2.16 -16.62 -16.38
CA ARG A 51 2.59 -17.64 -15.41
C ARG A 51 4.08 -17.97 -15.54
N THR A 52 4.62 -17.92 -16.75
CA THR A 52 6.04 -18.18 -17.07
C THR A 52 6.82 -16.90 -17.35
N GLY A 53 6.26 -15.73 -17.01
CA GLY A 53 6.87 -14.44 -17.29
C GLY A 53 8.19 -14.25 -16.54
N ASN A 54 9.18 -13.69 -17.24
CA ASN A 54 10.53 -13.43 -16.72
C ASN A 54 10.58 -12.18 -15.83
N THR A 55 11.75 -11.90 -15.25
CA THR A 55 11.95 -10.76 -14.34
C THR A 55 11.72 -9.41 -15.01
N THR A 56 12.05 -9.26 -16.30
CA THR A 56 11.85 -8.03 -17.06
C THR A 56 10.37 -7.76 -17.27
N GLU A 57 9.59 -8.77 -17.65
CA GLU A 57 8.14 -8.66 -17.83
C GLU A 57 7.44 -8.34 -16.50
N ARG A 58 7.84 -9.01 -15.41
CA ARG A 58 7.32 -8.73 -14.07
C ARG A 58 7.64 -7.31 -13.62
N LYS A 59 8.87 -6.85 -13.88
CA LYS A 59 9.27 -5.47 -13.56
C LYS A 59 8.43 -4.47 -14.35
N ALA A 60 8.23 -4.68 -15.65
CA ALA A 60 7.42 -3.79 -16.48
C ALA A 60 5.96 -3.73 -15.98
N ALA A 61 5.37 -4.85 -15.60
CA ALA A 61 4.02 -4.88 -15.02
C ALA A 61 3.95 -4.16 -13.67
N ASN A 62 4.93 -4.36 -12.78
CA ASN A 62 5.00 -3.63 -11.52
C ASN A 62 5.17 -2.12 -11.74
N ASP A 63 6.08 -1.72 -12.64
CA ASP A 63 6.32 -0.30 -12.95
C ASP A 63 5.05 0.36 -13.51
N ASP A 64 4.28 -0.33 -14.36
CA ASP A 64 3.00 0.18 -14.86
C ASP A 64 1.95 0.33 -13.73
N VAL A 65 1.82 -0.69 -12.87
CA VAL A 65 0.93 -0.64 -11.70
C VAL A 65 1.31 0.53 -10.78
N THR A 66 2.58 0.73 -10.48
CA THR A 66 3.04 1.77 -9.55
C THR A 66 2.98 3.16 -10.18
N PHE A 67 3.63 3.35 -11.33
CA PHE A 67 3.93 4.68 -11.86
C PHE A 67 2.92 5.17 -12.90
N VAL A 68 2.03 4.32 -13.41
CA VAL A 68 0.94 4.73 -14.30
C VAL A 68 -0.40 4.62 -13.57
N LYS A 69 -0.77 3.42 -13.12
CA LYS A 69 -2.06 3.17 -12.46
C LYS A 69 -2.16 3.80 -11.08
N GLY A 70 -1.16 3.56 -10.23
CA GLY A 70 -1.04 4.15 -8.90
C GLY A 70 -0.95 5.67 -8.97
N ALA A 71 -0.14 6.20 -9.89
CA ALA A 71 -0.02 7.65 -10.11
C ALA A 71 -1.35 8.29 -10.54
N ALA A 72 -2.10 7.66 -11.46
CA ALA A 72 -3.43 8.14 -11.86
C ALA A 72 -4.43 8.11 -10.70
N ALA A 73 -4.41 7.06 -9.87
CA ALA A 73 -5.25 6.97 -8.68
C ALA A 73 -4.92 8.07 -7.66
N LYS A 74 -3.62 8.30 -7.38
CA LYS A 74 -3.16 9.39 -6.52
C LYS A 74 -3.55 10.76 -7.08
N LYS A 75 -3.50 10.97 -8.40
CA LYS A 75 -3.95 12.22 -9.03
C LYS A 75 -5.46 12.43 -8.90
N LEU A 76 -6.25 11.36 -8.99
CA LEU A 76 -7.70 11.41 -8.82
C LEU A 76 -8.10 11.73 -7.38
N ALA A 77 -7.41 11.15 -6.39
CA ALA A 77 -7.70 11.32 -4.97
C ALA A 77 -6.42 11.61 -4.15
N PRO A 78 -5.83 12.81 -4.30
CA PRO A 78 -4.50 13.13 -3.74
C PRO A 78 -4.45 13.24 -2.22
N ASN A 79 -5.61 13.38 -1.58
CA ASN A 79 -5.75 13.60 -0.15
C ASN A 79 -6.28 12.36 0.61
N THR A 80 -6.32 11.20 -0.05
CA THR A 80 -6.72 9.92 0.56
C THR A 80 -5.51 9.02 0.79
N GLY A 81 -5.71 7.70 0.79
CA GLY A 81 -4.65 6.69 0.88
C GLY A 81 -4.99 5.46 0.03
N GLY A 82 -4.29 4.35 0.30
CA GLY A 82 -4.52 3.03 -0.26
C GLY A 82 -4.75 1.99 0.83
N TYR A 83 -5.09 0.76 0.44
CA TYR A 83 -5.39 -0.33 1.35
C TYR A 83 -4.23 -1.32 1.39
N MET A 84 -3.51 -1.40 2.51
CA MET A 84 -2.27 -2.20 2.60
C MET A 84 -2.43 -3.69 2.28
N ASN A 85 -3.59 -4.29 2.59
CA ASN A 85 -3.79 -5.72 2.40
C ASN A 85 -3.97 -6.11 0.92
N GLU A 86 -4.35 -5.16 0.07
CA GLU A 86 -4.55 -5.33 -1.38
C GLU A 86 -3.88 -4.17 -2.15
N GLY A 87 -2.72 -3.74 -1.64
CA GLY A 87 -2.03 -2.52 -2.07
C GLY A 87 -0.73 -2.80 -2.81
N ASP A 88 -0.17 -1.73 -3.39
CA ASP A 88 1.10 -1.80 -4.10
C ASP A 88 2.30 -1.76 -3.14
N ARG A 89 2.99 -2.90 -2.99
CA ARG A 89 4.23 -3.01 -2.21
C ARG A 89 5.37 -2.16 -2.76
N ASN A 90 5.37 -1.84 -4.06
CA ASN A 90 6.43 -1.10 -4.72
C ASN A 90 6.21 0.41 -4.67
N ASP A 91 5.09 0.89 -4.13
CA ASP A 91 4.80 2.31 -3.99
C ASP A 91 5.90 3.00 -3.16
N PRO A 92 6.69 3.93 -3.71
CA PRO A 92 7.70 4.65 -2.93
C PRO A 92 7.10 5.47 -1.78
N ASP A 93 5.81 5.83 -1.87
CA ASP A 93 5.08 6.56 -0.82
C ASP A 93 4.25 5.64 0.09
N TRP A 94 4.52 4.31 0.13
CA TRP A 94 3.69 3.33 0.84
C TRP A 94 3.37 3.72 2.29
N LYS A 95 4.29 4.40 3.00
CA LYS A 95 4.04 4.90 4.36
C LYS A 95 2.83 5.84 4.42
N LYS A 96 2.79 6.81 3.50
CA LYS A 96 1.67 7.75 3.37
C LYS A 96 0.44 7.03 2.83
N SER A 97 0.59 6.20 1.82
CA SER A 97 -0.54 5.48 1.20
C SER A 97 -1.24 4.56 2.21
N PHE A 98 -0.51 3.76 2.97
CA PHE A 98 -1.07 2.71 3.83
C PHE A 98 -1.41 3.16 5.24
N TYR A 99 -0.64 4.09 5.81
CA TYR A 99 -0.78 4.50 7.21
C TYR A 99 -1.12 5.99 7.38
N GLY A 100 -0.82 6.81 6.38
CA GLY A 100 -1.15 8.23 6.39
C GLY A 100 -0.49 8.97 7.54
N SER A 101 -1.25 9.89 8.15
CA SER A 101 -0.75 10.69 9.28
C SER A 101 -0.50 9.88 10.56
N LEU A 102 -1.01 8.64 10.66
CA LEU A 102 -0.83 7.79 11.85
C LEU A 102 0.48 7.00 11.85
N TYR A 103 1.26 7.05 10.76
CA TYR A 103 2.52 6.30 10.66
C TYR A 103 3.47 6.53 11.85
N SER A 104 3.60 7.78 12.30
CA SER A 104 4.49 8.14 13.40
C SER A 104 4.07 7.49 14.73
N GLU A 105 2.77 7.40 15.02
CA GLU A 105 2.25 6.75 16.23
C GLU A 105 2.36 5.22 16.15
N HIS A 106 2.13 4.65 14.96
CA HIS A 106 2.39 3.23 14.76
C HIS A 106 3.88 2.90 14.92
N LEU A 107 4.78 3.76 14.43
CA LEU A 107 6.22 3.54 14.55
C LEU A 107 6.69 3.63 16.01
N LYS A 108 6.15 4.55 16.80
CA LYS A 108 6.37 4.59 18.26
C LYS A 108 5.95 3.28 18.92
N THR A 109 4.79 2.76 18.54
CA THR A 109 4.27 1.48 19.07
C THR A 109 5.17 0.31 18.67
N LYS A 110 5.57 0.23 17.39
CA LYS A 110 6.51 -0.79 16.89
C LYS A 110 7.81 -0.77 17.67
N ARG A 111 8.42 0.40 17.87
CA ARG A 111 9.69 0.53 18.60
C ARG A 111 9.57 0.21 20.09
N LYS A 112 8.40 0.47 20.70
CA LYS A 112 8.12 0.11 22.09
C LYS A 112 8.05 -1.41 22.29
N TYR A 113 7.33 -2.11 21.42
CA TYR A 113 7.01 -3.53 21.61
C TYR A 113 7.94 -4.48 20.84
N ASP A 114 8.61 -4.01 19.79
CA ASP A 114 9.60 -4.75 19.02
C ASP A 114 10.86 -3.89 18.73
N PRO A 115 11.60 -3.48 19.78
CA PRO A 115 12.79 -2.63 19.64
C PRO A 115 13.93 -3.30 18.87
N SER A 116 13.95 -4.64 18.83
CA SER A 116 14.96 -5.42 18.10
C SER A 116 14.56 -5.70 16.65
N HIS A 117 13.35 -5.29 16.23
CA HIS A 117 12.79 -5.51 14.89
C HIS A 117 12.75 -6.99 14.49
N VAL A 118 12.35 -7.87 15.41
CA VAL A 118 12.19 -9.31 15.17
C VAL A 118 11.10 -9.58 14.14
N PHE A 119 10.02 -8.79 14.15
CA PHE A 119 8.87 -8.98 13.27
C PHE A 119 8.97 -8.09 12.03
N TYR A 120 9.95 -8.36 11.17
CA TYR A 120 10.05 -7.73 9.85
C TYR A 120 8.98 -8.27 8.91
N CYS A 121 8.37 -7.36 8.14
CA CYS A 121 7.66 -7.71 6.92
C CYS A 121 7.75 -6.54 5.93
N PRO A 122 7.67 -6.81 4.63
CA PRO A 122 7.73 -5.76 3.62
C PRO A 122 6.57 -4.78 3.79
N THR A 123 6.86 -3.48 3.71
CA THR A 123 5.93 -2.34 3.91
C THR A 123 5.20 -2.32 5.26
N CYS A 124 5.60 -3.16 6.20
CA CYS A 124 5.18 -3.06 7.58
C CYS A 124 5.82 -1.83 8.25
N VAL A 125 5.19 -1.32 9.29
CA VAL A 125 5.71 -0.18 10.05
C VAL A 125 7.13 -0.47 10.55
N GLY A 126 8.07 0.41 10.24
CA GLY A 126 9.49 0.28 10.60
C GLY A 126 10.30 -0.63 9.65
N SER A 127 9.72 -1.10 8.54
CA SER A 127 10.44 -1.93 7.56
C SER A 127 11.50 -1.14 6.79
N GLU A 128 11.43 0.20 6.78
CA GLU A 128 12.43 1.04 6.11
C GLU A 128 13.81 1.01 6.77
N ASP A 129 13.90 0.50 8.01
CA ASP A 129 15.18 0.33 8.71
C ASP A 129 15.94 -0.93 8.21
N TRP A 130 15.40 -1.63 7.20
CA TRP A 130 15.92 -2.88 6.65
C TRP A 130 15.90 -2.90 5.11
N VAL A 131 16.83 -3.68 4.54
CA VAL A 131 16.94 -3.98 3.11
C VAL A 131 16.75 -5.48 2.92
N GLU A 132 15.67 -5.84 2.24
CA GLU A 132 15.39 -7.21 1.80
C GLU A 132 16.03 -7.47 0.45
N LYS A 133 16.66 -8.63 0.31
CA LYS A 133 17.19 -9.15 -0.94
C LYS A 133 16.42 -10.41 -1.33
N PRO A 134 16.17 -10.64 -2.62
CA PRO A 134 15.41 -11.82 -3.07
C PRO A 134 16.14 -13.14 -2.79
N ASP A 135 17.46 -13.09 -2.63
CA ASP A 135 18.37 -14.25 -2.59
C ASP A 135 19.46 -14.11 -1.51
N GLY A 136 19.23 -13.30 -0.47
CA GLY A 136 20.23 -13.02 0.56
C GLY A 136 19.64 -12.70 1.93
N PRO A 137 20.51 -12.43 2.92
CA PRO A 137 20.07 -12.06 4.25
C PRO A 137 19.36 -10.70 4.25
N LEU A 138 18.39 -10.57 5.16
CA LEU A 138 17.82 -9.28 5.53
C LEU A 138 18.86 -8.49 6.32
N CYS A 139 19.18 -7.27 5.86
CA CYS A 139 20.21 -6.42 6.47
C CYS A 139 19.62 -5.10 6.96
N ARG A 140 20.14 -4.53 8.06
CA ARG A 140 19.76 -3.16 8.46
C ARG A 140 20.30 -2.14 7.46
N VAL A 141 19.57 -1.06 7.26
CA VAL A 141 20.09 0.13 6.54
C VAL A 141 21.25 0.72 7.38
N ALA A 142 22.34 1.06 6.71
CA ALA A 142 23.53 1.64 7.34
C ALA A 142 23.33 3.11 7.75
#